data_AF-A6UX44-F1
#
_entry.id   AF-A6UX44-F1
#
_cell.length_a   1.000
_cell.length_b   1.000
_cell.length_c   1.000
_cell.angle_alpha   90.00
_cell.angle_beta   90.00
_cell.angle_gamma   90.00
#
_symmetry.space_group_name_H-M   'P 1'
#
loop_
_entity.id
_entity.type
_entity.pdbx_description
1 polymer ?
#
loop_
_entity_poly.entity_id
_entity_poly.type
_entity_poly.pdbx_seq_one_letter_code
_entity_poly.pdbx_strand_id
1 'polypeptide(L)'
;MATIRYDKNKAIKISAEIFPDNICEQCGRCCITHVFKDGDGIPVIVYCEHYNPKTKLCNIYYNRFEKEDSCLSMIEGILAQAFPKDCPYVKDLKNYSEPNCYKIIRDFEKRKKGKFKY
;
A
#
# COMPACT_ATOMS: atom_id res chain seq x y z
N MET A 1 0.13 12.97 36.04
CA MET A 1 -0.13 11.83 35.14
C MET A 1 0.32 12.25 33.74
N ALA A 2 1.32 11.59 33.15
CA ALA A 2 1.80 11.94 31.81
C ALA A 2 1.17 11.00 30.79
N THR A 3 0.54 11.56 29.75
CA THR A 3 -0.11 10.79 28.68
C THR A 3 0.82 10.67 27.49
N ILE A 4 0.97 9.46 26.96
CA ILE A 4 1.66 9.23 25.68
C ILE A 4 0.84 9.92 24.58
N ARG A 5 1.48 10.83 23.83
CA ARG A 5 0.86 11.54 22.71
C ARG A 5 1.44 11.03 21.40
N TYR A 6 0.56 10.53 20.53
CA TYR A 6 0.92 10.26 19.14
C TYR A 6 1.04 11.59 18.38
N ASP A 7 2.11 11.75 17.63
CA ASP A 7 2.36 12.90 16.76
C ASP A 7 2.66 12.41 15.34
N LYS A 8 1.68 12.56 14.45
CA LYS A 8 1.78 12.15 13.04
C LYS A 8 2.91 12.87 12.32
N ASN A 9 3.14 14.16 12.60
CA ASN A 9 4.22 14.93 11.98
C ASN A 9 5.59 14.38 12.38
N LYS A 10 5.72 13.92 13.63
CA LYS A 10 6.94 13.24 14.08
C LYS A 10 7.12 11.89 13.39
N ALA A 11 6.04 11.11 13.25
CA ALA A 11 6.09 9.82 12.54
C ALA A 11 6.48 9.99 11.06
N ILE A 12 5.98 11.02 10.38
CA ILE A 12 6.34 11.37 8.99
C ILE A 12 7.84 11.69 8.89
N LYS A 13 8.36 12.57 9.76
CA LYS A 13 9.78 12.96 9.76
C LYS A 13 10.71 11.78 9.99
N ILE A 14 10.46 10.99 11.02
CA ILE A 14 11.24 9.78 11.33
C ILE A 14 11.15 8.78 10.17
N SER A 15 9.95 8.60 9.58
CA SER A 15 9.78 7.72 8.44
C SER A 15 10.65 8.14 7.25
N ALA A 16 10.74 9.44 6.95
CA ALA A 16 11.56 9.95 5.85
C ALA A 16 13.07 9.76 6.09
N GLU A 17 13.52 9.79 7.35
CA GLU A 17 14.92 9.53 7.72
C GLU A 17 15.30 8.05 7.58
N ILE A 18 14.39 7.14 7.96
CA ILE A 18 14.65 5.70 7.99
C ILE A 18 14.40 5.03 6.63
N PHE A 19 13.38 5.47 5.90
CA PHE A 19 12.89 4.83 4.69
C PHE A 19 13.10 5.75 3.48
N PRO A 20 14.20 5.60 2.73
CA PRO A 20 14.48 6.46 1.60
C PRO A 20 13.50 6.20 0.44
N ASP A 21 13.11 7.25 -0.28
CA ASP A 21 12.15 7.16 -1.40
C ASP A 21 12.73 6.40 -2.62
N ASN A 22 14.05 6.32 -2.76
CA ASN A 22 14.72 5.75 -3.93
C ASN A 22 14.57 4.22 -4.06
N ILE A 23 14.16 3.53 -2.99
CA ILE A 23 13.86 2.08 -3.04
C ILE A 23 12.40 1.81 -3.44
N CYS A 24 11.57 2.84 -3.59
CA CYS A 24 10.20 2.68 -4.06
C CYS A 24 10.18 2.31 -5.55
N GLU A 25 9.54 1.19 -5.88
CA GLU A 25 9.38 0.72 -7.27
C GLU A 25 8.22 1.41 -8.03
N GLN A 26 7.59 2.44 -7.45
CA GLN A 26 6.52 3.22 -8.10
C GLN A 26 5.36 2.33 -8.61
N CYS A 27 5.00 1.30 -7.83
CA CYS A 27 4.02 0.30 -8.23
C CYS A 27 2.55 0.72 -8.03
N GLY A 28 2.28 1.85 -7.35
CA GLY A 28 0.93 2.36 -7.08
C GLY A 28 0.13 1.62 -6.00
N ARG A 29 0.69 0.54 -5.44
CA ARG A 29 0.00 -0.37 -4.52
C ARG A 29 -0.32 0.23 -3.15
N CYS A 30 0.44 1.24 -2.71
CA CYS A 30 0.12 2.00 -1.51
C CYS A 30 -1.11 2.92 -1.66
N CYS A 31 -1.55 3.19 -2.90
CA CYS A 31 -2.75 3.98 -3.18
C CYS A 31 -4.03 3.15 -3.24
N ILE A 32 -3.96 1.82 -3.04
CA ILE A 32 -5.16 0.97 -3.01
C ILE A 32 -5.91 1.26 -1.70
N THR A 33 -7.17 1.70 -1.81
CA THR A 33 -8.02 1.94 -0.65
C THR A 33 -8.87 0.72 -0.34
N HIS A 34 -9.38 0.03 -1.36
CA HIS A 34 -10.25 -1.14 -1.19
C HIS A 34 -10.01 -2.19 -2.29
N VAL A 35 -10.24 -3.45 -1.92
CA VAL A 35 -10.33 -4.56 -2.86
C VAL A 35 -11.50 -5.43 -2.47
N PHE A 36 -12.38 -5.71 -3.42
CA PHE A 36 -13.51 -6.62 -3.24
C PHE A 36 -13.69 -7.50 -4.47
N LYS A 37 -14.60 -8.47 -4.39
CA LYS A 37 -14.98 -9.31 -5.52
C LYS A 37 -16.31 -8.82 -6.08
N ASP A 38 -16.43 -8.72 -7.40
CA ASP A 38 -17.73 -8.53 -8.05
C ASP A 38 -18.56 -9.82 -8.07
N GLY A 39 -19.73 -9.78 -8.72
CA GLY A 39 -20.65 -10.92 -8.83
C GLY A 39 -20.03 -12.16 -9.50
N ASP A 40 -19.03 -11.98 -10.35
CA ASP A 40 -18.32 -13.06 -11.06
C ASP A 40 -17.06 -13.51 -10.32
N GLY A 41 -16.80 -12.95 -9.14
CA GLY A 41 -15.61 -13.24 -8.34
C GLY A 41 -14.33 -12.65 -8.93
N ILE A 42 -14.43 -11.62 -9.77
CA ILE A 42 -13.32 -10.84 -10.30
C ILE A 42 -12.95 -9.76 -9.26
N PRO A 43 -11.65 -9.58 -8.94
CA PRO A 43 -11.21 -8.54 -8.03
C PRO A 43 -11.43 -7.15 -8.65
N VAL A 44 -12.17 -6.32 -7.94
CA VAL A 44 -12.27 -4.88 -8.20
C VAL A 44 -11.33 -4.17 -7.24
N ILE A 45 -10.41 -3.39 -7.78
CA ILE A 45 -9.42 -2.62 -7.01
C ILE A 45 -9.80 -1.16 -7.08
N VAL A 46 -10.03 -0.55 -5.92
CA VAL A 46 -10.31 0.88 -5.78
C VAL A 46 -9.03 1.57 -5.34
N TYR A 47 -8.65 2.61 -6.08
CA TYR A 47 -7.51 3.45 -5.78
C TYR A 47 -7.96 4.79 -5.18
N CYS A 48 -7.07 5.45 -4.44
CA CYS A 48 -7.20 6.85 -4.06
C CYS A 48 -7.39 7.73 -5.31
N GLU A 49 -8.18 8.79 -5.19
CA GLU A 49 -8.51 9.70 -6.30
C GLU A 49 -7.28 10.38 -6.93
N HIS A 50 -6.18 10.50 -6.17
CA HIS A 50 -4.94 11.09 -6.65
C HIS A 50 -4.02 10.11 -7.38
N TYR A 51 -4.37 8.82 -7.43
CA TYR A 51 -3.61 7.82 -8.17
C TYR A 51 -3.83 7.98 -9.68
N ASN A 52 -2.74 8.06 -10.43
CA ASN A 52 -2.79 8.08 -11.88
C ASN A 52 -2.53 6.66 -12.43
N PRO A 53 -3.54 5.96 -12.99
CA PRO A 53 -3.38 4.59 -13.47
C PRO A 53 -2.49 4.48 -14.72
N LYS A 54 -2.30 5.58 -15.48
CA LYS A 54 -1.44 5.58 -16.66
C LYS A 54 0.04 5.62 -16.28
N THR A 55 0.39 6.45 -15.30
CA THR A 55 1.79 6.62 -14.85
C THR A 55 2.15 5.73 -13.66
N LYS A 56 1.15 5.18 -12.96
CA LYS A 56 1.26 4.47 -11.67
C LYS A 56 1.81 5.34 -10.53
N LEU A 57 1.73 6.66 -10.68
CA LEU A 57 2.23 7.63 -9.70
C LEU A 57 1.08 8.35 -9.00
N CYS A 58 1.35 8.83 -7.79
CA CYS A 58 0.46 9.72 -7.06
C CYS A 58 0.70 11.17 -7.49
N ASN A 59 -0.36 11.88 -7.90
CA ASN A 59 -0.27 13.26 -8.37
C ASN A 59 0.08 14.27 -7.27
N ILE A 60 -0.04 13.87 -5.99
CA ILE A 60 0.23 14.72 -4.83
C ILE A 60 1.28 14.13 -3.88
N TYR A 61 2.16 13.23 -4.36
CA TYR A 61 3.05 12.43 -3.49
C TYR A 61 3.83 13.26 -2.46
N TYR A 62 4.35 14.43 -2.85
CA TYR A 62 5.17 15.30 -2.01
C TYR A 62 4.38 16.03 -0.90
N ASN A 63 3.09 16.31 -1.11
CA ASN A 63 2.21 16.95 -0.13
C ASN A 63 1.06 16.04 0.30
N ARG A 64 1.24 14.72 0.15
CA ARG A 64 0.17 13.73 0.38
C ARG A 64 -0.36 13.74 1.80
N PHE A 65 0.50 14.03 2.78
CA PHE A 65 0.11 14.07 4.19
C PHE A 65 -0.68 15.33 4.56
N GLU A 66 -0.62 16.38 3.75
CA GLU A 66 -1.36 17.62 3.94
C GLU A 66 -2.70 17.61 3.20
N LYS A 67 -2.76 16.87 2.09
CA LYS A 67 -3.92 16.86 1.18
C LYS A 67 -4.80 15.61 1.29
N GLU A 68 -4.27 14.52 1.84
CA GLU A 68 -4.98 13.25 1.98
C GLU A 68 -4.71 12.65 3.37
N ASP A 69 -5.71 12.74 4.25
CA ASP A 69 -5.61 12.30 5.65
C ASP A 69 -5.36 10.79 5.79
N SER A 70 -5.84 9.99 4.83
CA SER A 70 -5.66 8.54 4.83
C SER A 70 -4.24 8.11 4.44
N CYS A 71 -3.40 9.01 3.92
CA CYS A 71 -2.02 8.69 3.61
C CYS A 71 -1.24 8.35 4.88
N LEU A 72 -0.60 7.18 4.86
CA LEU A 72 0.25 6.67 5.92
C LEU A 72 1.72 6.98 5.62
N SER A 73 2.45 7.40 6.65
CA SER A 73 3.91 7.35 6.63
C SER A 73 4.40 5.90 6.51
N MET A 74 5.67 5.69 6.18
CA MET A 74 6.20 4.33 6.02
C MET A 74 6.09 3.51 7.32
N ILE A 75 6.37 4.12 8.48
CA ILE A 75 6.21 3.46 9.78
C ILE A 75 4.74 3.08 10.02
N GLU A 76 3.81 4.02 9.81
CA GLU A 76 2.38 3.75 9.97
C GLU A 76 1.91 2.62 9.04
N GLY A 77 2.32 2.64 7.77
CA GLY A 77 1.94 1.61 6.80
C GLY A 77 2.53 0.24 7.10
N ILE A 78 3.73 0.17 7.67
CA ILE A 78 4.33 -1.10 8.13
C ILE A 78 3.53 -1.65 9.32
N LEU A 79 3.24 -0.81 10.32
CA LEU A 79 2.50 -1.22 11.51
C LEU A 79 1.06 -1.62 11.19
N ALA A 80 0.43 -0.92 10.24
CA ALA A 80 -0.92 -1.21 9.75
C ALA A 80 -0.97 -2.35 8.74
N GLN A 81 0.18 -2.95 8.37
CA GLN A 81 0.26 -4.01 7.35
C GLN A 81 -0.38 -3.59 6.02
N ALA A 82 -0.10 -2.38 5.55
CA ALA A 82 -0.74 -1.79 4.36
C ALA A 82 -0.07 -2.17 3.02
N PHE A 83 1.12 -2.78 3.05
CA PHE A 83 1.95 -3.04 1.89
C PHE A 83 1.92 -4.52 1.48
N PRO A 84 2.06 -4.84 0.18
CA PRO A 84 2.20 -6.22 -0.25
C PRO A 84 3.54 -6.81 0.24
N LYS A 85 3.62 -8.14 0.35
CA LYS A 85 4.81 -8.81 0.90
C LYS A 85 6.08 -8.63 0.06
N ASP A 86 5.93 -8.30 -1.20
CA ASP A 86 7.03 -8.04 -2.15
C ASP A 86 7.47 -6.58 -2.17
N CYS A 87 6.84 -5.68 -1.40
CA CYS A 87 7.23 -4.29 -1.35
C CYS A 87 8.66 -4.13 -0.78
N PRO A 88 9.55 -3.36 -1.43
CA PRO A 88 10.94 -3.19 -0.98
C PRO A 88 11.11 -2.77 0.48
N TYR A 89 10.13 -2.04 1.04
CA TYR A 89 10.15 -1.59 2.42
C TYR A 89 9.86 -2.69 3.46
N VAL A 90 9.29 -3.82 3.05
CA VAL A 90 8.82 -4.88 3.97
C VAL A 90 9.25 -6.29 3.60
N LYS A 91 9.76 -6.50 2.38
CA LYS A 91 10.12 -7.84 1.86
C LYS A 91 11.10 -8.61 2.75
N ASP A 92 11.98 -7.92 3.45
CA ASP A 92 13.01 -8.51 4.31
C ASP A 92 12.56 -8.62 5.79
N LEU A 93 11.34 -8.15 6.12
CA LEU A 93 10.79 -8.22 7.48
C LEU A 93 10.17 -9.60 7.74
N LYS A 94 10.84 -10.42 8.55
CA LYS A 94 10.42 -11.81 8.85
C LYS A 94 9.01 -11.94 9.42
N ASN A 95 8.58 -10.98 10.25
CA ASN A 95 7.29 -11.00 10.93
C ASN A 95 6.20 -10.18 10.22
N TYR A 96 6.48 -9.70 8.99
CA TYR A 96 5.52 -8.91 8.24
C TYR A 96 4.49 -9.80 7.53
N SER A 97 3.22 -9.45 7.69
CA SER A 97 2.11 -10.06 6.97
C SER A 97 1.53 -9.03 6.00
N GLU A 98 1.31 -9.43 4.75
CA GLU A 98 0.64 -8.57 3.77
C GLU A 98 -0.88 -8.51 4.04
N PRO A 99 -1.56 -7.41 3.64
CA PRO A 99 -2.98 -7.29 3.87
C PRO A 99 -3.77 -8.31 3.03
N ASN A 100 -4.88 -8.77 3.59
CA ASN A 100 -5.70 -9.85 3.00
C ASN A 100 -6.20 -9.53 1.58
N CYS A 101 -6.32 -8.27 1.20
CA CYS A 101 -6.70 -7.85 -0.15
C CYS A 101 -5.78 -8.44 -1.24
N TYR A 102 -4.49 -8.62 -0.96
CA TYR A 102 -3.56 -9.23 -1.91
C TYR A 102 -3.82 -10.71 -2.15
N LYS A 103 -4.43 -11.43 -1.19
CA LYS A 103 -4.86 -12.81 -1.43
C LYS A 103 -5.93 -12.86 -2.52
N ILE A 104 -6.91 -11.94 -2.46
CA ILE A 104 -7.99 -11.83 -3.47
C ILE A 104 -7.40 -11.60 -4.87
N ILE A 105 -6.45 -10.67 -4.99
CA ILE A 105 -5.76 -10.36 -6.25
C ILE A 105 -4.99 -11.57 -6.77
N ARG A 106 -4.10 -12.15 -5.95
CA ARG A 106 -3.24 -13.28 -6.35
C ARG A 106 -4.03 -14.53 -6.69
N ASP A 107 -5.12 -14.83 -5.98
CA ASP A 107 -5.96 -16.00 -6.25
C ASP A 107 -6.69 -15.89 -7.58
N PHE A 108 -7.13 -14.69 -7.94
CA PHE A 108 -7.69 -14.43 -9.27
C PHE A 108 -6.64 -14.60 -10.37
N GLU A 109 -5.43 -14.03 -10.19
CA GLU A 109 -4.33 -14.19 -11.15
C GLU A 109 -3.95 -15.66 -11.38
N LYS A 110 -3.92 -16.48 -10.31
CA LYS A 110 -3.67 -17.92 -10.41
C LYS A 110 -4.77 -18.63 -11.20
N ARG A 111 -6.05 -18.36 -10.92
CA ARG A 111 -7.19 -18.92 -11.68
C ARG A 111 -7.11 -18.56 -13.15
N LYS A 112 -6.76 -17.30 -13.46
CA LYS A 112 -6.57 -16.86 -14.85
C LYS A 112 -5.45 -17.64 -15.52
N LYS A 113 -4.26 -17.75 -14.92
CA LYS A 113 -3.13 -18.53 -15.48
C LYS A 113 -3.45 -20.02 -15.65
N GLY A 114 -4.25 -20.62 -14.77
CA GLY A 114 -4.71 -22.01 -14.90
C GLY A 114 -5.68 -22.25 -16.06
N LYS A 115 -6.45 -21.23 -16.47
CA LYS A 115 -7.38 -21.31 -17.62
C LYS A 115 -6.69 -21.21 -18.98
N PHE A 116 -5.48 -20.66 -19.06
CA PHE A 116 -4.70 -20.48 -20.30
C PHE A 116 -3.58 -21.53 -20.48
N LYS A 117 -3.69 -22.69 -19.81
CA LYS A 117 -2.69 -23.77 -19.84
C LYS A 117 -3.01 -24.93 -20.81
N TYR A 118 -3.81 -24.68 -21.84
CA TYR A 118 -4.15 -25.66 -22.89
C TYR A 118 -3.80 -25.11 -24.26
#